data_AF-A0A7V3H430-F1
#
_entry.id   AF-A0A7V3H430-F1
#
_cell.length_a   1.000
_cell.length_b   1.000
_cell.length_c   1.000
_cell.angle_alpha   90.00
_cell.angle_beta   90.00
_cell.angle_gamma   90.00
#
_symmetry.space_group_name_H-M   'P 1'
#
loop_
_entity.id
_entity.type
_entity.pdbx_description
1 polymer ?
#
loop_
_entity_poly.entity_id
_entity_poly.type
_entity_poly.pdbx_seq_one_letter_code
_entity_poly.pdbx_strand_id
1 'polypeptide(L)'
;MAKTERVAGVVGLALGVAAAIGAWRLPAEAEFGLGARFLPFWLGILLAILSLGLVFWAGGRPADEGASTWPAGAPAWGRLAALLAFLTAYAAVVEEMGYAAATFLFLLFSMMA
;
A
#
# COMPACT_ATOMS: atom_id res chain seq x y z
N MET A 1 -7.88 26.37 1.82
CA MET A 1 -7.19 25.10 1.48
C MET A 1 -6.39 24.50 2.63
N ALA A 2 -5.86 25.29 3.57
CA ALA A 2 -5.12 24.80 4.75
C ALA A 2 -5.84 23.73 5.60
N LYS A 3 -7.18 23.79 5.75
CA LYS A 3 -7.94 22.75 6.48
C LYS A 3 -7.95 21.41 5.75
N THR A 4 -8.07 21.42 4.42
CA THR A 4 -8.05 20.22 3.58
C THR A 4 -6.67 19.59 3.53
N GLU A 5 -5.61 20.41 3.43
CA GLU A 5 -4.21 19.96 3.50
C GLU A 5 -3.87 19.34 4.86
N ARG A 6 -4.38 19.93 5.94
CA ARG A 6 -4.19 19.38 7.29
C ARG A 6 -4.95 18.06 7.47
N VAL A 7 -6.17 17.94 6.94
CA VAL A 7 -6.92 16.67 6.94
C VAL A 7 -6.19 15.62 6.09
N ALA A 8 -5.72 15.98 4.90
CA ALA A 8 -4.95 15.09 4.04
C ALA A 8 -3.64 14.64 4.71
N GLY A 9 -2.96 15.54 5.41
CA GLY A 9 -1.77 15.24 6.20
C GLY A 9 -2.07 14.28 7.36
N VAL A 10 -3.15 14.48 8.11
CA VAL A 10 -3.54 13.56 9.20
C VAL A 10 -3.91 12.18 8.65
N VAL A 11 -4.69 12.12 7.56
CA VAL A 11 -5.06 10.85 6.91
C VAL A 11 -3.83 10.14 6.35
N GLY A 12 -2.94 10.87 5.66
CA GLY A 12 -1.69 10.33 5.12
C GLY A 12 -0.76 9.82 6.23
N LEU A 13 -0.69 10.51 7.36
CA LEU A 13 0.06 10.07 8.53
C LEU A 13 -0.49 8.75 9.08
N ALA A 14 -1.82 8.67 9.26
CA ALA A 14 -2.48 7.46 9.75
C ALA A 14 -2.24 6.26 8.81
N LEU A 15 -2.35 6.47 7.50
CA LEU A 15 -2.09 5.45 6.49
C LEU A 15 -0.61 5.01 6.46
N GLY A 16 0.33 5.96 6.55
CA GLY A 16 1.77 5.66 6.59
C GLY A 16 2.15 4.83 7.82
N VAL A 17 1.62 5.19 9.00
CA VAL A 17 1.81 4.43 10.24
C VAL A 17 1.17 3.04 10.14
N ALA A 18 -0.06 2.95 9.64
CA ALA A 18 -0.75 1.67 9.46
C ALA A 18 0.01 0.75 8.48
N ALA A 19 0.54 1.29 7.39
CA ALA A 19 1.35 0.55 6.43
C ALA A 19 2.66 0.04 7.06
N ALA A 20 3.35 0.86 7.86
CA ALA A 20 4.56 0.45 8.56
C ALA A 20 4.30 -0.65 9.60
N ILE A 21 3.20 -0.56 10.35
CA ILE A 21 2.79 -1.59 11.31
C ILE A 21 2.37 -2.88 10.58
N GLY A 22 1.63 -2.77 9.48
CA GLY A 22 1.25 -3.90 8.64
C GLY A 22 2.48 -4.62 8.07
N ALA A 23 3.45 -3.86 7.58
CA ALA A 23 4.72 -4.39 7.10
C ALA A 23 5.50 -5.12 8.21
N TRP A 24 5.37 -4.70 9.47
CA TRP A 24 6.01 -5.36 10.61
C TRP A 24 5.57 -6.82 10.79
N ARG A 25 4.40 -7.21 10.25
CA ARG A 25 3.89 -8.58 10.30
C ARG A 25 4.44 -9.46 9.17
N LEU A 26 5.12 -8.88 8.19
CA LEU A 26 5.73 -9.61 7.08
C LEU A 26 7.09 -10.19 7.49
N PRO A 27 7.52 -11.30 6.85
CA PRO A 27 8.86 -11.84 7.02
C PRO A 27 9.92 -10.78 6.74
N ALA A 28 10.82 -10.58 7.70
CA ALA A 28 11.94 -9.64 7.57
C ALA A 28 13.02 -10.16 6.61
N GLU A 29 13.12 -11.48 6.48
CA GLU A 29 14.14 -12.17 5.71
C GLU A 29 13.50 -12.90 4.54
N ALA A 30 14.19 -12.92 3.41
CA ALA A 30 13.88 -13.75 2.26
C ALA A 30 15.10 -14.61 1.94
N GLU A 31 14.89 -15.81 1.39
CA GLU A 31 15.99 -16.68 0.93
C GLU A 31 16.90 -15.97 -0.08
N PHE A 32 16.37 -15.02 -0.84
CA PHE A 32 17.12 -14.20 -1.78
C PHE A 32 16.74 -12.71 -1.65
N GLY A 33 17.60 -11.93 -0.99
CA GLY A 33 17.53 -10.46 -0.97
C GLY A 33 16.73 -9.85 0.19
N LEU A 34 16.31 -8.59 0.00
CA LEU A 34 15.57 -7.84 1.00
C LEU A 34 14.18 -8.46 1.21
N GLY A 35 13.84 -8.83 2.45
CA GLY A 35 12.58 -9.49 2.77
C GLY A 35 11.34 -8.67 2.41
N ALA A 36 10.19 -9.34 2.28
CA ALA A 36 8.91 -8.75 1.86
C ALA A 36 8.48 -7.54 2.71
N ARG A 37 9.02 -7.43 3.93
CA ARG A 37 8.86 -6.32 4.85
C ARG A 37 9.55 -5.02 4.45
N PHE A 38 10.68 -5.08 3.74
CA PHE A 38 11.56 -3.93 3.54
C PHE A 38 10.85 -2.79 2.81
N LEU A 39 10.31 -3.06 1.62
CA LEU A 39 9.68 -2.05 0.77
C LEU A 39 8.45 -1.39 1.44
N PRO A 40 7.43 -2.13 1.90
CA PRO A 40 6.23 -1.52 2.48
C PRO A 40 6.52 -0.76 3.78
N PHE A 41 7.51 -1.20 4.57
CA PHE A 41 7.90 -0.52 5.80
C PHE A 41 8.50 0.85 5.53
N TRP A 42 9.52 0.93 4.66
CA TRP A 42 10.16 2.20 4.30
C TRP A 42 9.21 3.13 3.55
N LEU A 43 8.32 2.59 2.73
CA LEU A 43 7.29 3.38 2.06
C LEU A 43 6.33 4.01 3.08
N GLY A 44 5.89 3.25 4.09
CA GLY A 44 5.05 3.74 5.18
C GLY A 44 5.73 4.84 6.00
N ILE A 45 7.02 4.67 6.32
CA ILE A 45 7.84 5.69 7.00
C ILE A 45 7.94 6.96 6.16
N LEU A 46 8.28 6.84 4.87
CA LEU A 46 8.43 7.98 3.98
C LEU A 46 7.12 8.77 3.88
N LEU A 47 5.99 8.06 3.71
CA LEU A 47 4.66 8.67 3.68
C LEU A 47 4.33 9.38 4.99
N ALA A 48 4.65 8.78 6.14
CA ALA A 48 4.43 9.38 7.45
C ALA A 48 5.26 10.66 7.62
N ILE A 49 6.54 10.66 7.24
CA ILE A 49 7.42 11.84 7.29
C ILE A 49 6.86 12.96 6.41
N LEU A 50 6.49 12.65 5.16
CA LEU A 50 5.97 13.64 4.22
C LEU A 50 4.64 14.24 4.70
N SER A 51 3.78 13.39 5.26
CA SER A 51 2.49 13.79 5.84
C SER A 51 2.65 14.64 7.10
N LEU A 52 3.64 14.32 7.94
CA LEU A 52 3.99 15.12 9.11
C LEU A 52 4.46 16.52 8.69
N GLY A 53 5.30 16.60 7.65
CA GLY A 53 5.68 17.85 7.01
C GLY A 53 4.46 18.64 6.56
N LEU A 54 3.48 17.99 5.92
CA LEU A 54 2.24 18.66 5.49
C LEU A 54 1.44 19.22 6.67
N VAL A 55 1.30 18.48 7.77
CA VAL A 55 0.55 18.94 8.96
C VAL A 55 1.21 20.14 9.64
N PHE A 56 2.54 20.15 9.74
CA PHE A 56 3.27 21.24 10.40
C PHE A 56 3.49 22.46 9.50
N TRP A 57 3.70 22.25 8.20
CA TRP A 57 4.08 23.32 7.27
C TRP A 57 2.86 23.99 6.60
N ALA A 58 1.71 23.31 6.49
CA ALA A 58 0.46 23.91 5.99
C ALA A 58 -0.12 25.00 6.92
N GLY A 59 0.36 25.10 8.17
CA GLY A 59 -0.09 26.14 9.11
C GLY A 59 0.48 27.54 8.85
N GLY A 60 1.58 27.66 8.08
CA GLY A 60 2.34 28.91 7.92
C GLY A 60 2.31 29.54 6.53
N ARG A 61 1.70 28.88 5.53
CA ARG A 61 1.64 29.40 4.15
C ARG A 61 0.28 30.05 3.85
N PRO A 62 0.25 31.24 3.22
CA PRO A 62 -0.97 31.71 2.58
C PRO A 62 -1.39 30.68 1.53
N ALA A 63 -2.68 30.37 1.48
CA ALA A 63 -3.21 29.36 0.58
C ALA A 63 -2.90 29.77 -0.87
N ASP A 64 -1.98 29.07 -1.54
CA ASP A 64 -1.83 29.18 -2.99
C ASP A 64 -3.12 28.63 -3.62
N GLU A 65 -3.95 29.52 -4.18
CA GLU A 65 -5.26 29.19 -4.74
C GLU A 65 -5.21 28.40 -6.06
N GLY A 66 -4.03 27.98 -6.55
CA GLY A 66 -3.87 27.56 -7.94
C GLY A 66 -3.67 26.07 -8.23
N ALA A 67 -3.25 25.24 -7.28
CA ALA A 67 -2.84 23.88 -7.57
C ALA A 67 -3.61 22.85 -6.72
N SER A 68 -4.85 22.56 -7.13
CA SER A 68 -5.50 21.32 -6.70
C SER A 68 -4.73 20.14 -7.30
N THR A 69 -3.75 19.60 -6.59
CA THR A 69 -3.15 18.29 -6.90
C THR A 69 -4.13 17.14 -6.67
N TRP A 70 -5.31 17.44 -6.10
CA TRP A 70 -6.42 16.51 -6.03
C TRP A 70 -7.03 16.35 -7.42
N PRO A 71 -7.18 15.12 -7.94
CA PRO A 71 -7.88 14.91 -9.21
C PRO A 71 -9.30 15.46 -9.07
N ALA A 72 -9.58 16.56 -9.75
CA ALA A 72 -10.89 17.18 -9.80
C ALA A 72 -11.81 16.26 -10.63
N GLY A 73 -12.49 15.34 -9.93
CA GLY A 73 -13.45 14.41 -10.51
C GLY A 73 -13.67 13.19 -9.60
N ALA A 74 -14.87 13.07 -9.02
CA ALA A 74 -15.29 11.81 -8.41
C ALA A 74 -15.61 10.78 -9.51
N PRO A 75 -15.40 9.46 -9.31
CA PRO A 75 -15.09 8.78 -8.05
C PRO A 75 -13.77 8.01 -8.14
N ALA A 76 -12.63 8.69 -7.96
CA ALA A 76 -11.33 8.00 -7.81
C ALA A 76 -11.36 6.94 -6.69
N TRP A 77 -12.16 7.18 -5.65
CA TRP A 77 -12.38 6.26 -4.53
C TRP A 77 -13.03 4.93 -4.94
N GLY A 78 -13.99 4.94 -5.87
CA GLY A 78 -14.63 3.71 -6.33
C GLY A 78 -13.66 2.81 -7.08
N ARG A 79 -12.82 3.41 -7.93
CA ARG A 79 -11.75 2.69 -8.64
C ARG A 79 -10.68 2.17 -7.68
N LEU A 80 -10.28 2.98 -6.68
CA LEU A 80 -9.31 2.56 -5.67
C LEU A 80 -9.84 1.38 -4.84
N ALA A 81 -11.10 1.45 -4.39
CA ALA A 81 -11.76 0.38 -3.66
C ALA A 81 -11.89 -0.90 -4.49
N ALA A 82 -12.26 -0.79 -5.77
CA ALA A 82 -12.31 -1.92 -6.69
C ALA A 82 -10.94 -2.56 -6.90
N LEU A 83 -9.88 -1.75 -7.02
CA LEU A 83 -8.51 -2.24 -7.21
C LEU A 83 -8.00 -2.94 -5.95
N LEU A 84 -8.27 -2.39 -4.76
CA LEU A 84 -7.96 -3.03 -3.49
C LEU A 84 -8.71 -4.35 -3.32
N ALA A 85 -10.01 -4.37 -3.60
CA ALA A 85 -10.82 -5.59 -3.53
C ALA A 85 -10.31 -6.67 -4.50
N PHE A 86 -9.98 -6.29 -5.73
CA PHE A 86 -9.41 -7.21 -6.71
C PHE A 86 -8.05 -7.75 -6.26
N LEU A 87 -7.18 -6.89 -5.72
CA LEU A 87 -5.87 -7.30 -5.23
C LEU A 87 -6.00 -8.28 -4.05
N THR A 88 -6.95 -8.04 -3.13
CA THR A 88 -7.24 -8.96 -2.02
C THR A 88 -7.78 -10.30 -2.54
N ALA A 89 -8.72 -10.29 -3.47
CA ALA A 89 -9.25 -11.51 -4.07
C ALA A 89 -8.16 -12.30 -4.82
N TYR A 90 -7.31 -11.62 -5.57
CA TYR A 90 -6.18 -12.23 -6.27
C TYR A 90 -5.21 -12.89 -5.27
N ALA A 91 -4.83 -12.19 -4.20
CA ALA A 91 -3.95 -12.75 -3.18
C ALA A 91 -4.52 -14.02 -2.53
N ALA A 92 -5.83 -14.06 -2.26
CA ALA A 92 -6.49 -15.25 -1.71
C ALA A 92 -6.48 -16.44 -2.70
N VAL A 93 -6.70 -16.18 -3.98
CA VAL A 93 -6.70 -17.24 -5.02
C VAL A 93 -5.28 -17.76 -5.30
N VAL A 94 -4.26 -16.90 -5.23
CA VAL A 94 -2.87 -17.29 -5.50
C VAL A 94 -2.36 -18.36 -4.54
N GLU A 95 -2.76 -18.34 -3.27
CA GLU A 95 -2.35 -19.34 -2.30
C GLU A 95 -2.88 -20.73 -2.67
N GLU A 96 -4.17 -20.83 -3.04
CA GLU A 96 -4.77 -22.08 -3.51
C GLU A 96 -4.24 -22.51 -4.88
N MET A 97 -4.07 -21.57 -5.82
CA MET A 97 -3.52 -21.88 -7.15
C MET A 97 -2.07 -22.35 -7.08
N GLY A 98 -1.24 -21.76 -6.22
CA GLY A 98 0.15 -22.18 -6.04
C GLY A 98 0.22 -23.62 -5.53
N TYR A 99 -0.62 -23.97 -4.56
CA TYR A 99 -0.77 -25.34 -4.09
C TYR A 99 -1.26 -26.28 -5.20
N ALA A 100 -2.35 -25.92 -5.89
CA ALA A 100 -2.93 -26.73 -6.96
C ALA A 100 -1.93 -26.97 -8.11
N ALA A 101 -1.20 -25.94 -8.54
CA ALA A 101 -0.17 -26.05 -9.57
C ALA A 101 0.99 -26.95 -9.13
N ALA A 102 1.46 -26.82 -7.88
CA ALA A 102 2.52 -27.66 -7.32
C ALA A 102 2.08 -29.13 -7.22
N THR A 103 0.86 -29.40 -6.74
CA THR A 103 0.30 -30.75 -6.69
C THR A 103 0.14 -31.35 -8.08
N PHE A 104 -0.34 -30.57 -9.06
CA PHE A 104 -0.52 -31.04 -10.42
C PHE A 104 0.80 -31.42 -11.09
N LEU A 105 1.84 -30.59 -10.93
CA LEU A 105 3.19 -30.89 -11.41
C LEU A 105 3.78 -32.13 -10.74
N PHE A 106 3.59 -32.28 -9.42
CA PHE A 106 4.02 -33.46 -8.68
C PHE A 106 3.37 -34.74 -9.20
N LEU A 107 2.04 -34.73 -9.41
CA LEU A 107 1.31 -35.88 -9.95
C LEU A 107 1.75 -36.21 -11.38
N LEU A 108 1.92 -35.20 -12.23
CA LEU A 108 2.39 -35.38 -13.61
C LEU A 108 3.78 -36.02 -13.64
N PHE A 109 4.69 -35.53 -12.80
CA PHE A 109 6.03 -36.10 -12.67
C PHE A 109 5.97 -37.55 -12.15
N SER A 110 5.16 -37.82 -11.12
CA SER A 110 5.02 -39.16 -10.56
C SER A 110 4.38 -40.17 -11.51
N MET A 111 3.58 -39.73 -12.49
CA MET A 111 3.04 -40.62 -13.53
C MET A 111 4.05 -40.88 -14.66
N MET A 112 5.02 -39.99 -14.85
CA MET A 112 6.02 -40.08 -15.90
C MET A 112 7.33 -40.75 -15.45
N ALA A 113 7.61 -40.76 -14.14
CA ALA A 113 8.73 -41.45 -13.49
C ALA A 113 8.38 -42.92 -13.16
#